data_AF-A0A8B4SAH2-F1
#
_entry.id   AF-A0A8B4SAH2-F1
#
_cell.length_a   1.000
_cell.length_b   1.000
_cell.length_c   1.000
_cell.angle_alpha   90.00
_cell.angle_beta   90.00
_cell.angle_gamma   90.00
#
_symmetry.space_group_name_H-M   'P 1'
#
loop_
_entity.id
_entity.type
_entity.pdbx_description
1 polymer ?
#
loop_
_entity_poly.entity_id
_entity_poly.type
_entity_poly.pdbx_seq_one_letter_code
_entity_poly.pdbx_strand_id
1 'polypeptide(L)'
;MATHPSHKHKQYDSLAWPVVVMESRWPVGMSTGWHSHPKGQLLYATEGVMVVHTDAGSWIVPPNRALWITTGLRHTVTMAGDVLMRTAYIDVAKVTTLPHESSVINVSPLLRELLVEAVRIAFHTEPKGRDATASGIAH
;
A
#
# COMPACT_ATOMS: atom_id res chain seq x y z
N MET A 1 -25.58 8.62 -5.74
CA MET A 1 -24.65 7.75 -6.47
C MET A 1 -23.25 8.34 -6.35
N ALA A 2 -22.47 7.91 -5.35
CA ALA A 2 -21.12 8.42 -5.14
C ALA A 2 -20.13 7.65 -6.04
N THR A 3 -19.40 8.39 -6.86
CA THR A 3 -18.38 7.89 -7.79
C THR A 3 -17.20 7.28 -7.02
N HIS A 4 -16.92 6.00 -7.28
CA HIS A 4 -15.80 5.24 -6.72
C HIS A 4 -14.44 5.76 -7.20
N PRO A 5 -13.48 6.07 -6.31
CA PRO A 5 -12.10 6.31 -6.73
C PRO A 5 -11.29 5.00 -6.66
N SER A 6 -11.50 4.05 -7.58
CA SER A 6 -10.65 2.83 -7.69
C SER A 6 -9.53 2.94 -8.75
N HIS A 7 -9.40 4.09 -9.41
CA HIS A 7 -8.48 4.25 -10.54
C HIS A 7 -7.02 4.55 -10.16
N LYS A 8 -6.73 4.94 -8.92
CA LYS A 8 -5.37 5.38 -8.53
C LYS A 8 -4.35 4.24 -8.51
N HIS A 9 -4.72 3.05 -8.02
CA HIS A 9 -3.74 1.99 -7.84
C HIS A 9 -3.21 1.40 -9.16
N LYS A 10 -4.04 1.41 -10.22
CA LYS A 10 -3.66 0.85 -11.53
C LYS A 10 -2.51 1.58 -12.23
N GLN A 11 -2.24 2.84 -11.85
CA GLN A 11 -1.18 3.63 -12.49
C GLN A 11 0.23 3.23 -12.02
N TYR A 12 0.35 2.61 -10.84
CA TYR A 12 1.65 2.23 -10.25
C TYR A 12 2.07 0.80 -10.59
N ASP A 13 1.10 -0.06 -10.90
CA ASP A 13 1.33 -1.46 -11.27
C ASP A 13 2.19 -1.61 -12.53
N SER A 14 2.06 -0.67 -13.48
CA SER A 14 2.76 -0.68 -14.77
C SER A 14 4.13 -0.02 -14.74
N LEU A 15 4.52 0.59 -13.62
CA LEU A 15 5.80 1.26 -13.48
C LEU A 15 6.95 0.24 -13.44
N ALA A 16 7.99 0.44 -14.25
CA ALA A 16 9.14 -0.48 -14.34
C ALA A 16 10.03 -0.51 -13.07
N TRP A 17 9.78 0.40 -12.12
CA TRP A 17 10.52 0.54 -10.87
C TRP A 17 10.32 -0.69 -9.97
N PRO A 18 11.40 -1.26 -9.40
CA PRO A 18 11.31 -2.43 -8.53
C PRO A 18 10.49 -2.16 -7.27
N VAL A 19 10.53 -0.92 -6.77
CA VAL A 19 9.74 -0.46 -5.63
C VAL A 19 9.07 0.87 -5.96
N VAL A 20 7.76 0.96 -5.72
CA VAL A 20 6.99 2.20 -5.81
C VAL A 20 6.33 2.44 -4.47
N VAL A 21 6.58 3.59 -3.85
CA VAL A 21 6.03 3.95 -2.55
C VAL A 21 5.05 5.11 -2.69
N MET A 22 3.96 5.05 -1.92
CA MET A 22 2.87 6.02 -1.97
C MET A 22 2.41 6.42 -0.58
N GLU A 23 1.97 7.67 -0.46
CA GLU A 23 1.10 8.16 0.61
C GLU A 23 -0.31 8.41 0.11
N SER A 24 -1.29 8.11 0.95
CA SER A 24 -2.64 8.63 0.76
C SER A 24 -3.36 8.79 2.08
N ARG A 25 -4.19 9.83 2.18
CA ARG A 25 -5.10 10.05 3.31
C ARG A 25 -6.50 9.59 2.92
N TRP A 26 -7.14 8.85 3.82
CA TRP A 26 -8.46 8.28 3.62
C TRP A 26 -9.38 8.62 4.80
N PRO A 27 -10.55 9.22 4.55
CA PRO A 27 -11.60 9.37 5.55
C PRO A 27 -12.13 8.04 6.08
N VAL A 28 -12.65 8.07 7.30
CA VAL A 28 -13.38 6.95 7.92
C VAL A 28 -14.48 6.40 7.01
N GLY A 29 -14.62 5.07 6.99
CA GLY A 29 -15.66 4.37 6.24
C GLY A 29 -15.41 4.27 4.74
N MET A 30 -14.39 4.94 4.19
CA MET A 30 -13.99 4.74 2.80
C MET A 30 -13.34 3.37 2.59
N SER A 31 -13.39 2.91 1.35
CA SER A 31 -12.76 1.67 0.91
C SER A 31 -12.08 1.86 -0.44
N THR A 32 -11.03 1.08 -0.67
CA THR A 32 -10.35 0.95 -1.97
C THR A 32 -11.21 0.20 -3.00
N GLY A 33 -12.25 -0.50 -2.54
CA GLY A 33 -12.96 -1.51 -3.32
C GLY A 33 -12.11 -2.77 -3.52
N TRP A 34 -12.74 -3.82 -4.07
CA TRP A 34 -12.05 -5.07 -4.41
C TRP A 34 -11.16 -4.89 -5.63
N HIS A 35 -9.89 -5.27 -5.52
CA HIS A 35 -8.89 -5.15 -6.57
C HIS A 35 -7.72 -6.12 -6.34
N SER A 36 -6.74 -6.13 -7.24
CA SER A 36 -5.48 -6.87 -7.10
C SER A 36 -4.37 -6.16 -7.89
N HIS A 37 -3.12 -6.52 -7.62
CA HIS A 37 -1.92 -5.96 -8.23
C HIS A 37 -1.00 -7.06 -8.76
N PRO A 38 -0.29 -6.84 -9.90
CA PRO A 38 0.76 -7.75 -10.37
C PRO A 38 2.04 -7.68 -9.50
N LYS A 39 2.21 -6.61 -8.72
CA LYS A 39 3.25 -6.49 -7.69
C LYS A 39 2.72 -6.94 -6.34
N GLY A 40 3.62 -7.38 -5.46
CA GLY A 40 3.28 -7.55 -4.05
C GLY A 40 3.14 -6.18 -3.37
N GLN A 41 2.39 -6.11 -2.28
CA GLN A 41 2.04 -4.86 -1.62
C GLN A 41 2.34 -4.94 -0.13
N LEU A 42 3.17 -4.03 0.35
CA LEU A 42 3.34 -3.75 1.77
C LEU A 42 2.44 -2.58 2.16
N LEU A 43 1.44 -2.86 2.99
CA LEU A 43 0.43 -1.90 3.42
C LEU A 43 0.66 -1.51 4.88
N TYR A 44 0.84 -0.22 5.15
CA TYR A 44 1.20 0.29 6.48
C TYR A 44 0.32 1.48 6.88
N ALA A 45 -0.30 1.43 8.06
CA ALA A 45 -0.97 2.58 8.66
C ALA A 45 0.02 3.35 9.53
N THR A 46 0.25 4.63 9.20
CA THR A 46 0.92 5.56 10.12
C THR A 46 -0.07 6.15 11.13
N GLU A 47 -1.34 6.30 10.74
CA GLU A 47 -2.45 6.78 11.58
C GLU A 47 -3.70 5.94 11.26
N GLY A 48 -4.58 5.78 12.25
CA GLY A 48 -5.84 5.05 12.09
C GLY A 48 -5.69 3.53 11.98
N VAL A 49 -6.80 2.84 11.70
CA VAL A 49 -6.86 1.38 11.58
C VAL A 49 -7.42 1.01 10.22
N MET A 50 -6.77 0.07 9.53
CA MET A 50 -7.27 -0.51 8.29
C MET A 50 -7.79 -1.93 8.54
N VAL A 51 -8.90 -2.28 7.91
CA VAL A 51 -9.40 -3.66 7.85
C VAL A 51 -9.23 -4.15 6.43
N VAL A 52 -8.42 -5.18 6.24
CA VAL A 52 -8.11 -5.76 4.94
C VAL A 52 -8.86 -7.07 4.81
N HIS A 53 -9.63 -7.22 3.74
CA HIS A 53 -10.24 -8.49 3.37
C HIS A 53 -9.58 -8.99 2.09
N THR A 54 -9.28 -10.28 2.04
CA THR A 54 -8.81 -10.98 0.84
C THR A 54 -9.65 -12.23 0.63
N ASP A 55 -9.47 -12.89 -0.51
CA ASP A 55 -10.05 -14.22 -0.74
C ASP A 55 -9.47 -15.30 0.21
N ALA A 56 -8.32 -15.04 0.87
CA ALA A 56 -7.65 -15.96 1.79
C ALA A 56 -7.95 -15.69 3.29
N GLY A 57 -8.61 -14.58 3.63
CA GLY A 57 -8.87 -14.21 5.02
C GLY A 57 -8.99 -12.70 5.24
N SER A 58 -9.02 -12.29 6.51
CA SER A 58 -9.14 -10.90 6.93
C SER A 58 -8.07 -10.53 7.95
N TRP A 59 -7.57 -9.30 7.87
CA TRP A 59 -6.57 -8.76 8.79
C TRP A 59 -6.98 -7.38 9.30
N ILE A 60 -6.63 -7.10 10.55
CA ILE A 60 -6.69 -5.76 11.12
C ILE A 60 -5.26 -5.21 11.16
N VAL A 61 -5.06 -4.04 10.57
CA VAL A 61 -3.77 -3.37 10.47
C VAL A 61 -3.85 -2.06 11.27
N PRO A 62 -3.49 -2.10 12.58
CA PRO A 62 -3.41 -0.90 13.40
C PRO A 62 -2.11 -0.10 13.11
N PRO A 63 -1.92 1.08 13.74
CA PRO A 63 -0.66 1.78 13.66
C PRO A 63 0.51 0.89 14.11
N ASN A 64 1.68 1.04 13.50
CA ASN A 64 2.90 0.25 13.78
C ASN A 64 2.82 -1.24 13.39
N ARG A 65 1.84 -1.63 12.57
CA ARG A 65 1.77 -2.93 11.90
C ARG A 65 1.69 -2.73 10.40
N ALA A 66 2.36 -3.58 9.65
CA ALA A 66 2.20 -3.66 8.21
C ALA A 66 1.61 -5.01 7.83
N LEU A 67 0.89 -5.05 6.72
CA LEU A 67 0.46 -6.27 6.07
C LEU A 67 1.22 -6.42 4.75
N TRP A 68 1.89 -7.55 4.57
CA TRP A 68 2.35 -7.98 3.27
C TRP A 68 1.21 -8.72 2.57
N ILE A 69 0.89 -8.28 1.37
CA ILE A 69 -0.10 -8.86 0.47
C ILE A 69 0.67 -9.35 -0.76
N THR A 70 0.54 -10.63 -1.07
CA THR A 70 1.25 -11.26 -2.18
C THR A 70 0.68 -10.84 -3.54
N THR A 71 1.49 -10.96 -4.60
CA THR A 71 1.08 -10.62 -5.96
C THR A 71 -0.20 -11.36 -6.37
N GLY A 72 -1.08 -10.67 -7.08
CA GLY A 72 -2.33 -11.21 -7.63
C GLY A 72 -3.43 -11.47 -6.61
N LEU A 73 -3.15 -11.42 -5.31
CA LEU A 73 -4.16 -11.68 -4.29
C LEU A 73 -5.23 -10.59 -4.30
N ARG A 74 -6.47 -11.00 -4.57
CA ARG A 74 -7.62 -10.10 -4.58
C ARG A 74 -7.93 -9.63 -3.16
N HIS A 75 -8.07 -8.33 -2.99
CA HIS A 75 -8.26 -7.73 -1.68
C HIS A 75 -9.03 -6.41 -1.72
N THR A 76 -9.52 -5.98 -0.57
CA THR A 76 -10.10 -4.64 -0.32
C THR A 76 -9.62 -4.14 1.04
N VAL A 77 -9.41 -2.83 1.14
CA VAL A 77 -9.03 -2.14 2.37
C VAL A 77 -10.17 -1.20 2.76
N THR A 78 -10.60 -1.27 4.01
CA THR A 78 -11.65 -0.40 4.59
C THR A 78 -11.09 0.34 5.79
N MET A 79 -11.41 1.63 5.91
CA MET A 79 -10.81 2.48 6.94
C MET A 79 -11.70 2.54 8.18
N ALA A 80 -11.20 1.98 9.28
CA ALA A 80 -11.85 2.00 10.60
C ALA A 80 -11.39 3.23 11.41
N GLY A 81 -11.72 4.41 10.87
CA GLY A 81 -11.25 5.72 11.33
C GLY A 81 -10.58 6.48 10.18
N ASP A 82 -10.18 7.73 10.42
CA ASP A 82 -9.35 8.45 9.47
C ASP A 82 -7.96 7.81 9.43
N VAL A 83 -7.48 7.50 8.23
CA VAL A 83 -6.26 6.74 8.01
C VAL A 83 -5.26 7.56 7.20
N LEU A 84 -4.03 7.59 7.68
CA LEU A 84 -2.87 7.94 6.86
C LEU A 84 -2.16 6.64 6.45
N MET A 85 -2.25 6.33 5.16
CA MET A 85 -1.80 5.07 4.58
C MET A 85 -0.48 5.28 3.83
N ARG A 86 0.48 4.40 4.09
CA ARG A 86 1.69 4.21 3.29
C ARG A 86 1.63 2.86 2.61
N THR A 87 1.94 2.84 1.32
CA THR A 87 1.96 1.61 0.54
C THR A 87 3.26 1.51 -0.23
N ALA A 88 3.92 0.36 -0.18
CA ALA A 88 5.01 0.02 -1.09
C ALA A 88 4.58 -1.15 -2.00
N TYR A 89 4.59 -0.93 -3.31
CA TYR A 89 4.42 -1.97 -4.30
C TYR A 89 5.80 -2.48 -4.73
N ILE A 90 6.02 -3.79 -4.63
CA ILE A 90 7.32 -4.42 -4.84
C ILE A 90 7.22 -5.48 -5.94
N ASP A 91 8.09 -5.37 -6.93
CA ASP A 91 8.27 -6.37 -7.97
C ASP A 91 9.00 -7.59 -7.39
N VAL A 92 8.24 -8.63 -7.08
CA VAL A 92 8.74 -9.88 -6.47
C VAL A 92 9.67 -10.67 -7.40
N ALA A 93 9.66 -10.40 -8.71
CA ALA A 93 10.62 -11.00 -9.64
C ALA A 93 12.02 -10.38 -9.47
N LYS A 94 12.11 -9.15 -8.96
CA LYS A 94 13.37 -8.42 -8.71
C LYS A 94 13.80 -8.48 -7.24
N VAL A 95 12.87 -8.73 -6.31
CA VAL A 95 13.13 -8.83 -4.87
C VAL A 95 12.65 -10.19 -4.36
N THR A 96 13.54 -11.17 -4.29
CA THR A 96 13.22 -12.58 -4.01
C THR A 96 13.21 -12.96 -2.53
N THR A 97 13.53 -12.03 -1.63
CA THR A 97 13.63 -12.26 -0.18
C THR A 97 12.31 -12.05 0.57
N LEU A 98 11.21 -11.78 -0.15
CA LEU A 98 9.91 -11.47 0.43
C LEU A 98 9.11 -12.75 0.75
N PRO A 99 8.20 -12.70 1.75
CA PRO A 99 7.36 -13.86 2.08
C PRO A 99 6.50 -14.32 0.89
N HIS A 100 6.40 -15.63 0.71
CA HIS A 100 5.54 -16.25 -0.32
C HIS A 100 4.05 -16.16 0.00
N GLU A 101 3.71 -15.96 1.28
CA GLU A 101 2.35 -15.85 1.77
C GLU A 101 2.08 -14.48 2.41
N SER A 102 0.82 -14.05 2.33
CA SER A 102 0.41 -12.78 2.94
C SER A 102 0.47 -12.89 4.47
N SER A 103 1.09 -11.92 5.12
CA SER A 103 1.40 -11.99 6.55
C SER A 103 1.54 -10.62 7.18
N VAL A 104 1.25 -10.55 8.48
CA VAL A 104 1.49 -9.34 9.26
C VAL A 104 2.99 -9.24 9.54
N ILE A 105 3.57 -8.11 9.16
CA ILE A 105 4.97 -7.80 9.42
C ILE A 105 5.04 -6.84 10.60
N ASN A 106 5.89 -7.19 11.58
CA ASN A 106 6.21 -6.28 12.67
C ASN A 106 7.10 -5.15 12.12
N VAL A 107 6.64 -3.91 12.27
CA VAL A 107 7.39 -2.74 11.78
C VAL A 107 8.31 -2.26 12.89
N SER A 108 9.61 -2.49 12.72
CA SER A 108 10.61 -1.92 13.63
C SER A 108 10.65 -0.39 13.48
N PRO A 109 11.12 0.36 14.50
CA PRO A 109 11.28 1.81 14.37
C PRO A 109 12.09 2.22 13.14
N LEU A 110 13.15 1.48 12.80
CA LEU A 110 13.94 1.74 11.59
C LEU A 110 13.13 1.54 10.31
N LEU A 111 12.38 0.43 10.20
CA LEU A 111 11.54 0.19 9.02
C LEU A 111 10.42 1.23 8.90
N ARG A 112 9.86 1.68 10.02
CA ARG A 112 8.90 2.79 10.04
C ARG A 112 9.50 4.05 9.43
N GLU A 113 10.66 4.48 9.90
CA GLU A 113 11.31 5.68 9.35
C GLU A 113 11.67 5.49 7.87
N LEU A 114 12.15 4.31 7.46
CA LEU A 114 12.42 4.02 6.05
C LEU A 114 11.16 4.13 5.19
N LEU A 115 10.01 3.62 5.63
CA LEU A 115 8.74 3.72 4.90
C LEU A 115 8.23 5.17 4.82
N VAL A 116 8.45 5.96 5.88
CA VAL A 116 8.10 7.38 5.92
C VAL A 116 8.99 8.18 4.96
N GLU A 117 10.30 7.97 5.01
CA GLU A 117 11.28 8.69 4.20
C GLU A 117 11.31 8.23 2.74
N ALA A 118 11.00 6.96 2.45
CA ALA A 118 10.94 6.43 1.09
C ALA A 118 9.94 7.18 0.20
N VAL A 119 8.85 7.70 0.78
CA VAL A 119 7.91 8.56 0.05
C VAL A 119 8.56 9.89 -0.37
N ARG A 120 9.51 10.41 0.43
CA ARG A 120 10.18 11.69 0.20
C ARG A 120 11.37 11.58 -0.77
N ILE A 121 12.12 10.49 -0.70
CA ILE A 121 13.39 10.30 -1.43
C ILE A 121 13.16 10.04 -2.92
N ALA A 122 12.05 9.41 -3.28
CA ALA A 122 11.87 8.91 -4.62
C ALA A 122 11.40 9.99 -5.61
N PHE A 123 11.88 9.89 -6.86
CA PHE A 123 11.62 10.87 -7.91
C PHE A 123 10.12 10.99 -8.16
N HIS A 124 9.61 12.22 -8.07
CA HIS A 124 8.18 12.50 -8.16
C HIS A 124 7.71 12.27 -9.60
N THR A 125 6.87 11.27 -9.80
CA THR A 125 5.98 11.24 -10.96
C THR A 125 4.63 11.79 -10.53
N GLU A 126 4.19 12.87 -11.18
CA GLU A 126 2.98 13.59 -10.74
C GLU A 126 1.76 12.67 -10.60
N PRO A 127 1.19 12.57 -9.39
CA PRO A 127 -0.05 11.86 -9.15
C PRO A 127 -1.23 12.72 -9.63
N LYS A 128 -1.97 12.26 -10.63
CA LYS A 128 -3.24 12.92 -11.01
C LYS A 128 -4.34 12.58 -9.99
N GLY A 129 -4.56 13.47 -9.04
CA GLY A 129 -5.76 13.52 -8.18
C GLY A 129 -5.46 14.03 -6.77
N ARG A 130 -6.30 14.96 -6.28
CA ARG A 130 -6.05 15.97 -5.23
C ARG A 130 -5.22 15.64 -3.97
N ASP A 131 -4.97 14.39 -3.57
CA ASP A 131 -4.32 14.06 -2.27
C ASP A 131 -3.53 12.72 -2.24
N ALA A 132 -2.88 12.29 -3.32
CA ALA A 132 -1.95 11.14 -3.27
C ALA A 132 -0.58 11.59 -3.75
N THR A 133 0.50 11.11 -3.14
CA THR A 133 1.89 11.31 -3.60
C THR A 133 2.52 9.95 -3.85
N ALA A 134 3.14 9.76 -5.00
CA ALA A 134 3.77 8.50 -5.38
C ALA A 134 5.17 8.73 -5.91
N SER A 135 6.06 7.82 -5.55
CA SER A 135 7.50 8.00 -5.71
C SER A 135 8.12 6.63 -6.05
N GLY A 136 8.95 6.55 -7.10
CA GLY A 136 9.68 5.34 -7.49
C GLY A 136 11.13 5.29 -7.00
N ILE A 137 11.58 4.15 -6.46
CA ILE A 137 12.99 3.90 -6.08
C ILE A 137 13.62 2.98 -7.13
N ALA A 138 14.68 3.42 -7.81
CA ALA A 138 15.56 2.53 -8.58
C ALA A 138 16.73 2.08 -7.71
N HIS A 139 17.14 0.83 -7.93
CA HIS A 139 18.47 0.37 -7.62
C HIS A 139 19.42 0.76 -8.75
#